data_AF-A0AAU9WR92-F1
#
_entry.id   AF-A0AAU9WR92-F1
#
_cell.length_a   1.000
_cell.length_b   1.000
_cell.length_c   1.000
_cell.angle_alpha   90.00
_cell.angle_beta   90.00
_cell.angle_gamma   90.00
#
_symmetry.space_group_name_H-M   'P 1'
#
loop_
_entity.id
_entity.type
_entity.pdbx_description
1 polymer ?
#
loop_
_entity_poly.entity_id
_entity_poly.type
_entity_poly.pdbx_seq_one_letter_code
_entity_poly.pdbx_strand_id
1 'polypeptide(L)'
;NGDELCCTRAIVTAKARLDQHPNWDGFKRGRRIQAEHAVDLHHETRVPRGPCGYDELRAFSLAPSLYDYQILLCDATRGYVVTLFGPPSQKQLVPLYNDGHYNVITSLPGFFGTSYFCTRCLKPYDNQGHHACDNNPDHCRACLQTGCPDYTEARCRSLLAMQTCDLCRFMFYGTACFTNHVSKTQSGKTADHQQLSVCMSRRKCGNCRKLLVGRKQQQEHRCGHVTCPSCHHYVEAFNDEKPPLHVFFDVEVMQDTGRHVPNLFNTLSNQSYGIGLDPEKIEKNPGLRTLAEMMLNSMWGKFGQLTNKTQVREFDDPKKFSTFCISDTLQIKYVGIQSDDRVEVQYTLQEEDESISPNLNIFVACFTTCWAHL
;
A
#
# COMPACT_ATOMS: atom_id res chain seq x y z
N ASN A 1 18.63 25.90 4.45
CA ASN A 1 18.45 27.01 5.42
C ASN A 1 19.00 26.59 6.76
N GLY A 2 19.90 27.39 7.35
CA GLY A 2 20.55 27.12 8.65
C GLY A 2 19.97 27.93 9.81
N ASP A 3 18.74 28.42 9.69
CA ASP A 3 18.11 29.36 10.63
C ASP A 3 17.13 28.68 11.61
N GLU A 4 17.22 27.36 11.78
CA GLU A 4 16.38 26.55 12.69
C GLU A 4 14.85 26.67 12.46
N LEU A 5 14.42 27.26 11.35
CA LEU A 5 13.01 27.48 11.00
C LEU A 5 12.53 26.53 9.89
N CYS A 6 13.30 25.51 9.53
CA CYS A 6 13.02 24.72 8.33
C CYS A 6 11.62 24.07 8.34
N CYS A 7 11.18 23.56 9.49
CA CYS A 7 9.84 22.96 9.66
C CYS A 7 8.73 23.98 9.44
N THR A 8 8.74 25.10 10.16
CA THR A 8 7.71 26.14 10.04
C THR A 8 7.75 26.81 8.67
N ARG A 9 8.94 27.00 8.08
CA ARG A 9 9.10 27.46 6.68
C ARG A 9 8.43 26.49 5.69
N ALA A 10 8.58 25.19 5.87
CA ALA A 10 7.91 24.21 5.03
C ALA A 10 6.39 24.29 5.18
N ILE A 11 5.87 24.36 6.41
CA ILE A 11 4.43 24.48 6.70
C ILE A 11 3.83 25.74 6.05
N VAL A 12 4.41 26.92 6.30
CA VAL A 12 3.87 28.18 5.75
C VAL A 12 4.01 28.27 4.23
N THR A 13 5.02 27.62 3.66
CA THR A 13 5.18 27.52 2.19
C THR A 13 4.14 26.59 1.58
N ALA A 14 3.88 25.44 2.20
CA ALA A 14 2.80 24.55 1.80
C ALA A 14 1.45 25.28 1.86
N LYS A 15 1.21 26.04 2.94
CA LYS A 15 0.01 26.86 3.11
C LYS A 15 -0.12 27.91 2.01
N ALA A 16 0.94 28.68 1.76
CA ALA A 16 0.94 29.71 0.73
C ALA A 16 0.70 29.14 -0.67
N ARG A 17 1.21 27.92 -0.96
CA ARG A 17 0.94 27.22 -2.21
C ARG A 17 -0.54 26.83 -2.32
N LEU A 18 -1.08 26.23 -1.26
CA LEU A 18 -2.44 25.71 -1.23
C LEU A 18 -3.48 26.81 -1.35
N ASP A 19 -3.25 27.94 -0.67
CA ASP A 19 -4.13 29.12 -0.70
C ASP A 19 -3.92 30.00 -1.94
N GLN A 20 -3.02 29.63 -2.86
CA GLN A 20 -2.68 30.42 -4.05
C GLN A 20 -2.29 31.87 -3.70
N HIS A 21 -1.45 32.02 -2.68
CA HIS A 21 -1.08 33.32 -2.14
C HIS A 21 -0.49 34.25 -3.23
N PRO A 22 -0.90 35.54 -3.31
CA PRO A 22 -0.47 36.44 -4.39
C PRO A 22 1.05 36.62 -4.47
N ASN A 23 1.74 36.55 -3.32
CA ASN A 23 3.20 36.59 -3.22
C ASN A 23 3.87 35.20 -3.18
N TRP A 24 3.34 34.21 -3.91
CA TRP A 24 3.88 32.84 -3.96
C TRP A 24 5.40 32.78 -4.17
N ASP A 25 5.94 33.60 -5.07
CA ASP A 25 7.39 33.65 -5.34
C ASP A 25 8.22 34.06 -4.12
N GLY A 26 7.65 34.85 -3.21
CA GLY A 26 8.28 35.22 -1.94
C GLY A 26 8.46 34.00 -1.02
N PHE A 27 7.44 33.15 -0.93
CA PHE A 27 7.49 31.90 -0.18
C PHE A 27 8.42 30.88 -0.85
N LYS A 28 8.27 30.66 -2.16
CA LYS A 28 9.08 29.69 -2.92
C LYS A 28 10.58 29.97 -2.84
N ARG A 29 11.00 31.25 -2.91
CA ARG A 29 12.41 31.66 -2.87
C ARG A 29 12.96 31.87 -1.45
N GLY A 30 12.14 31.63 -0.42
CA GLY A 30 12.54 31.79 0.98
C GLY A 30 12.85 33.23 1.40
N ARG A 31 12.16 34.21 0.80
CA ARG A 31 12.34 35.64 1.11
C ARG A 31 11.83 35.99 2.51
N ARG A 32 12.00 37.25 2.92
CA ARG A 32 11.61 37.79 4.23
C ARG A 32 10.19 37.42 4.64
N ILE A 33 9.23 37.47 3.71
CA ILE A 33 7.83 37.06 3.96
C ILE A 33 7.70 35.60 4.44
N GLN A 34 8.47 34.66 3.88
CA GLN A 34 8.45 33.27 4.35
C GLN A 34 8.97 33.17 5.79
N ALA A 35 10.02 33.94 6.09
CA ALA A 35 10.66 33.95 7.41
C ALA A 35 9.74 34.56 8.47
N GLU A 36 9.10 35.68 8.16
CA GLU A 36 8.13 36.36 9.03
C GLU A 36 6.99 35.41 9.41
N HIS A 37 6.33 34.80 8.42
CA HIS A 37 5.25 33.84 8.68
C HIS A 37 5.72 32.59 9.45
N ALA A 38 6.94 32.09 9.19
CA ALA A 38 7.48 30.95 9.93
C ALA A 38 7.74 31.30 11.40
N VAL A 39 8.25 32.51 11.66
CA VAL A 39 8.45 33.04 13.02
C VAL A 39 7.13 33.26 13.74
N ASP A 40 6.11 33.81 13.06
CA ASP A 40 4.78 34.02 13.63
C ASP A 40 4.15 32.71 14.10
N LEU A 41 4.33 31.62 13.36
CA LEU A 41 3.82 30.29 13.73
C LEU A 41 4.47 29.75 15.02
N HIS A 42 5.77 30.01 15.24
CA HIS A 42 6.43 29.68 16.51
C HIS A 42 5.87 30.52 17.67
N HIS A 43 5.65 31.82 17.46
CA HIS A 43 5.09 32.70 18.48
C HIS A 43 3.67 32.33 18.86
N GLU A 44 2.83 32.02 17.86
CA GLU A 44 1.44 31.63 18.03
C GLU A 44 1.29 30.36 18.87
N THR A 45 2.15 29.37 18.62
CA THR A 45 2.11 28.07 19.31
C THR A 45 3.00 27.98 20.55
N ARG A 46 3.80 29.03 20.82
CA ARG A 46 4.81 29.07 21.88
C ARG A 46 5.84 27.94 21.79
N VAL A 47 6.04 27.38 20.59
CA VAL A 47 7.07 26.38 20.31
C VAL A 47 8.40 27.10 20.09
N PRO A 48 9.47 26.82 20.86
CA PRO A 48 10.78 27.40 20.64
C PRO A 48 11.30 27.14 19.22
N ARG A 49 12.19 28.02 18.73
CA ARG A 49 12.91 27.76 17.49
C ARG A 49 13.93 26.64 17.72
N GLY A 50 14.14 25.80 16.73
CA GLY A 50 15.01 24.64 16.86
C GLY A 50 14.59 23.46 15.97
N PRO A 51 15.25 22.31 16.14
CA PRO A 51 14.84 21.06 15.53
C PRO A 51 13.39 20.75 15.88
N CYS A 52 12.60 20.39 14.88
CA CYS A 52 11.19 20.05 15.06
C CYS A 52 10.99 18.55 14.83
N GLY A 53 10.39 17.87 15.78
CA GLY A 53 9.93 16.51 15.69
C GLY A 53 8.40 16.43 15.74
N TYR A 54 7.90 15.33 16.28
CA TYR A 54 6.48 15.01 16.30
C TYR A 54 5.67 15.91 17.25
N ASP A 55 6.26 16.31 18.37
CA ASP A 55 5.60 17.13 19.37
C ASP A 55 5.41 18.56 18.87
N GLU A 56 6.42 19.12 18.20
CA GLU A 56 6.33 20.42 17.54
C GLU A 56 5.31 20.39 16.41
N LEU A 57 5.31 19.36 15.56
CA LEU A 57 4.30 19.20 14.49
C LEU A 57 2.87 19.10 15.05
N ARG A 58 2.70 18.40 16.18
CA ARG A 58 1.41 18.34 16.88
C ARG A 58 1.00 19.72 17.39
N ALA A 59 1.90 20.46 18.02
CA ALA A 59 1.62 21.82 18.48
C ALA A 59 1.28 22.77 17.32
N PHE A 60 2.06 22.74 16.23
CA PHE A 60 1.77 23.49 15.01
C PHE A 60 0.41 23.13 14.39
N SER A 61 0.03 21.85 14.37
CA SER A 61 -1.28 21.43 13.86
C SER A 61 -2.47 22.01 14.65
N LEU A 62 -2.23 22.53 15.84
CA LEU A 62 -3.22 23.18 16.71
C LEU A 62 -3.10 24.70 16.73
N ALA A 63 -2.28 25.29 15.86
CA ALA A 63 -2.19 26.74 15.71
C ALA A 63 -3.53 27.30 15.19
N PRO A 64 -4.09 28.37 15.78
CA PRO A 64 -5.28 29.04 15.25
C PRO A 64 -5.22 29.35 13.75
N SER A 65 -4.07 29.76 13.23
CA SER A 65 -3.83 30.04 11.81
C SER A 65 -3.88 28.80 10.90
N LEU A 66 -3.88 27.60 11.50
CA LEU A 66 -3.89 26.30 10.84
C LEU A 66 -5.12 25.44 11.15
N TYR A 67 -6.15 25.95 11.84
CA TYR A 67 -7.35 25.17 12.18
C TYR A 67 -8.12 24.59 10.99
N ASP A 68 -8.08 25.26 9.83
CA ASP A 68 -8.68 24.75 8.61
C ASP A 68 -7.80 23.73 7.87
N TYR A 69 -6.63 23.36 8.42
CA TYR A 69 -5.63 22.55 7.74
C TYR A 69 -5.29 21.28 8.52
N GLN A 70 -4.83 20.27 7.80
CA GLN A 70 -4.24 19.07 8.37
C GLN A 70 -2.80 18.91 7.88
N ILE A 71 -1.89 18.53 8.77
CA ILE A 71 -0.48 18.31 8.42
C ILE A 71 -0.27 16.82 8.11
N LEU A 72 0.26 16.53 6.92
CA LEU A 72 0.63 15.20 6.43
C LEU A 72 2.15 15.14 6.30
N LEU A 73 2.84 14.68 7.33
CA LEU A 73 4.30 14.54 7.31
C LEU A 73 4.68 13.33 6.45
N CYS A 74 5.42 13.54 5.36
CA CYS A 74 6.10 12.48 4.63
C CYS A 74 7.54 12.36 5.12
N ASP A 75 7.95 11.18 5.60
CA ASP A 75 9.27 10.98 6.20
C ASP A 75 10.17 10.09 5.32
N ALA A 76 11.14 10.71 4.64
CA ALA A 76 12.09 10.00 3.78
C ALA A 76 13.00 9.02 4.56
N THR A 77 13.28 9.30 5.84
CA THR A 77 14.13 8.45 6.69
C THR A 77 13.45 7.14 7.11
N ARG A 78 12.11 7.08 6.95
CA ARG A 78 11.28 5.90 7.24
C ARG A 78 10.53 5.43 6.01
N GLY A 79 11.21 5.41 4.85
CA GLY A 79 10.64 4.87 3.62
C GLY A 79 9.42 5.64 3.11
N TYR A 80 9.39 6.96 3.30
CA TYR A 80 8.31 7.85 2.88
C TYR A 80 6.96 7.58 3.54
N VAL A 81 6.96 7.01 4.76
CA VAL A 81 5.75 6.86 5.57
C VAL A 81 5.10 8.23 5.79
N VAL A 82 3.78 8.28 5.58
CA VAL A 82 2.98 9.48 5.82
C VAL A 82 2.32 9.40 7.20
N THR A 83 2.43 10.46 8.00
CA THR A 83 1.81 10.58 9.33
C THR A 83 0.91 11.81 9.41
N LEU A 84 -0.26 11.68 10.03
CA LEU A 84 -1.26 12.75 10.15
C LEU A 84 -1.14 13.48 11.49
N PHE A 85 -1.21 14.80 11.47
CA PHE A 85 -1.27 15.66 12.65
C PHE A 85 -2.44 16.66 12.52
N GLY A 86 -3.17 16.85 13.61
CA GLY A 86 -4.36 17.69 13.66
C GLY A 86 -5.64 16.99 13.19
N PRO A 87 -6.79 17.67 13.33
CA PRO A 87 -8.08 17.14 12.93
C PRO A 87 -8.16 16.90 11.40
N PRO A 88 -9.03 15.98 10.93
CA PRO A 88 -9.24 15.78 9.50
C PRO A 88 -9.66 17.06 8.79
N SER A 89 -8.94 17.42 7.73
CA SER A 89 -9.29 18.55 6.87
C SER A 89 -9.11 18.22 5.39
N GLN A 90 -9.87 18.90 4.54
CA GLN A 90 -9.70 18.89 3.08
C GLN A 90 -8.45 19.67 2.65
N LYS A 91 -8.01 20.65 3.44
CA LYS A 91 -6.78 21.41 3.16
C LYS A 91 -5.58 20.71 3.81
N GLN A 92 -4.73 20.13 2.98
CA GLN A 92 -3.61 19.31 3.46
C GLN A 92 -2.27 19.99 3.20
N LEU A 93 -1.48 20.13 4.25
CA LEU A 93 -0.11 20.65 4.19
C LEU A 93 0.84 19.47 4.25
N VAL A 94 1.76 19.34 3.28
CA VAL A 94 2.59 18.14 3.14
C VAL A 94 4.08 18.47 3.27
N PRO A 95 4.61 18.60 4.50
CA PRO A 95 6.05 18.67 4.73
C PRO A 95 6.73 17.33 4.40
N LEU A 96 7.91 17.40 3.78
CA LEU A 96 8.82 16.27 3.57
C LEU A 96 9.99 16.40 4.53
N TYR A 97 10.13 15.47 5.46
CA TYR A 97 11.30 15.38 6.32
C TYR A 97 12.37 14.49 5.67
N ASN A 98 13.59 15.00 5.61
CA ASN A 98 14.77 14.26 5.18
C ASN A 98 15.97 14.73 5.99
N ASP A 99 16.49 13.84 6.83
CA ASP A 99 17.76 14.00 7.56
C ASP A 99 17.95 15.38 8.22
N GLY A 100 17.09 15.71 9.18
CA GLY A 100 17.15 16.98 9.91
C GLY A 100 16.62 18.20 9.15
N HIS A 101 16.13 18.04 7.92
CA HIS A 101 15.59 19.14 7.12
C HIS A 101 14.16 18.89 6.64
N TYR A 102 13.36 19.96 6.61
CA TYR A 102 11.99 19.94 6.07
C TYR A 102 11.91 20.67 4.74
N ASN A 103 11.33 19.99 3.76
CA ASN A 103 10.95 20.51 2.45
C ASN A 103 9.42 20.44 2.28
N VAL A 104 8.93 20.86 1.12
CA VAL A 104 7.48 20.85 0.80
C VAL A 104 7.19 19.94 -0.38
N ILE A 105 6.22 19.06 -0.19
CA ILE A 105 5.56 18.35 -1.29
C ILE A 105 4.34 19.17 -1.71
N THR A 106 4.30 19.56 -2.99
CA THR A 106 3.17 20.35 -3.53
C THR A 106 2.06 19.49 -4.13
N SER A 107 2.34 18.22 -4.39
CA SER A 107 1.40 17.22 -4.88
C SER A 107 1.85 15.83 -4.44
N LEU A 108 1.05 15.16 -3.60
CA LEU A 108 1.30 13.77 -3.19
C LEU A 108 1.30 12.80 -4.39
N PRO A 109 0.31 12.83 -5.31
CA PRO A 109 0.36 12.00 -6.51
C PRO A 109 1.60 12.27 -7.36
N GLY A 110 1.95 13.55 -7.57
CA GLY A 110 3.14 13.93 -8.33
C GLY A 110 4.45 13.47 -7.67
N PHE A 111 4.52 13.46 -6.34
CA PHE A 111 5.68 12.99 -5.59
C PHE A 111 5.83 11.46 -5.67
N PHE A 112 4.74 10.71 -5.57
CA PHE A 112 4.74 9.25 -5.66
C PHE A 112 4.70 8.71 -7.10
N GLY A 113 4.59 9.59 -8.10
CA GLY A 113 4.50 9.20 -9.51
C GLY A 113 3.20 8.47 -9.87
N THR A 114 2.12 8.73 -9.13
CA THR A 114 0.81 8.10 -9.35
C THR A 114 -0.25 9.10 -9.79
N SER A 115 -1.36 8.59 -10.31
CA SER A 115 -2.49 9.43 -10.72
C SER A 115 -3.28 9.99 -9.54
N TYR A 116 -3.34 9.25 -8.43
CA TYR A 116 -4.12 9.59 -7.24
C TYR A 116 -3.41 9.20 -5.94
N PHE A 117 -3.90 9.74 -4.82
CA PHE A 117 -3.44 9.42 -3.48
C PHE A 117 -4.62 9.37 -2.51
N CYS A 118 -4.74 8.30 -1.74
CA CYS A 118 -5.80 8.16 -0.76
C CYS A 118 -5.34 8.68 0.60
N THR A 119 -6.01 9.71 1.08
CA THR A 119 -5.68 10.37 2.37
C THR A 119 -6.21 9.62 3.59
N ARG A 120 -7.06 8.60 3.39
CA ARG A 120 -7.63 7.77 4.47
C ARG A 120 -6.71 6.60 4.87
N CYS A 121 -6.09 5.93 3.90
CA CYS A 121 -5.10 4.87 4.16
C CYS A 121 -3.66 5.28 3.82
N LEU A 122 -3.47 6.51 3.34
CA LEU A 122 -2.16 7.08 3.01
C LEU A 122 -1.41 6.27 1.94
N LYS A 123 -2.14 5.77 0.94
CA LYS A 123 -1.58 4.98 -0.17
C LYS A 123 -1.76 5.68 -1.52
N PRO A 124 -0.73 5.71 -2.37
CA PRO A 124 -0.85 6.14 -3.77
C PRO A 124 -1.57 5.06 -4.62
N TYR A 125 -2.27 5.47 -5.68
CA TYR A 125 -2.96 4.55 -6.62
C TYR A 125 -3.17 5.23 -7.98
N ASP A 126 -3.37 4.43 -9.04
CA ASP A 126 -3.42 4.96 -10.42
C ASP A 126 -4.81 5.00 -11.06
N ASN A 127 -5.74 4.17 -10.59
CA ASN A 127 -7.03 4.05 -11.24
C ASN A 127 -8.16 4.56 -10.33
N GLN A 128 -8.89 5.58 -10.81
CA GLN A 128 -9.98 6.19 -10.05
C GLN A 128 -11.10 5.20 -9.78
N GLY A 129 -11.44 4.99 -8.49
CA GLY A 129 -12.51 4.08 -8.08
C GLY A 129 -12.09 2.61 -7.96
N HIS A 130 -10.84 2.29 -8.30
CA HIS A 130 -10.18 0.99 -8.08
C HIS A 130 -9.29 1.06 -6.84
N HIS A 131 -9.74 1.80 -5.84
CA HIS A 131 -8.98 1.92 -4.60
C HIS A 131 -9.82 1.38 -3.46
N ALA A 132 -9.61 0.10 -3.15
CA ALA A 132 -10.04 -0.48 -1.91
C ALA A 132 -9.16 0.02 -0.76
N CYS A 133 -9.80 0.49 0.31
CA CYS A 133 -9.12 0.94 1.52
C CYS A 133 -9.96 0.53 2.72
N ASP A 134 -9.37 -0.21 3.66
CA ASP A 134 -10.03 -0.63 4.89
C ASP A 134 -10.49 0.56 5.74
N ASN A 135 -9.81 1.70 5.60
CA ASN A 135 -10.16 2.98 6.23
C ASN A 135 -11.15 3.81 5.40
N ASN A 136 -11.79 3.24 4.37
CA ASN A 136 -12.80 3.90 3.55
C ASN A 136 -14.17 3.25 3.78
N PRO A 137 -14.75 3.38 4.98
CA PRO A 137 -15.93 2.63 5.33
C PRO A 137 -17.14 3.08 4.49
N ASP A 138 -17.08 4.26 3.84
CA ASP A 138 -18.18 4.81 3.03
C ASP A 138 -18.14 4.31 1.57
N HIS A 139 -17.10 3.57 1.19
CA HIS A 139 -16.99 2.98 -0.13
C HIS A 139 -17.64 1.59 -0.16
N CYS A 140 -18.73 1.48 -0.90
CA CYS A 140 -19.48 0.25 -1.00
C CYS A 140 -18.79 -0.74 -1.95
N ARG A 141 -18.30 -1.82 -1.36
CA ARG A 141 -17.68 -2.99 -2.00
C ARG A 141 -18.57 -3.68 -3.06
N ALA A 142 -19.90 -3.67 -2.87
CA ALA A 142 -20.85 -4.25 -3.82
C ALA A 142 -21.02 -3.39 -5.09
N CYS A 143 -21.30 -2.10 -4.96
CA CYS A 143 -21.56 -1.21 -6.10
C CYS A 143 -20.35 -0.37 -6.55
N LEU A 144 -19.22 -0.46 -5.84
CA LEU A 144 -18.00 0.32 -6.02
C LEU A 144 -18.23 1.84 -6.03
N GLN A 145 -19.20 2.30 -5.23
CA GLN A 145 -19.51 3.73 -5.09
C GLN A 145 -19.21 4.21 -3.67
N THR A 146 -18.63 5.39 -3.56
CA THR A 146 -18.52 6.12 -2.29
C THR A 146 -19.84 6.81 -1.96
N GLY A 147 -20.30 6.69 -0.72
CA GLY A 147 -21.56 7.29 -0.26
C GLY A 147 -22.81 6.52 -0.69
N CYS A 148 -22.72 5.20 -0.82
CA CYS A 148 -23.90 4.37 -1.10
C CYS A 148 -24.83 4.33 0.14
N PRO A 149 -26.10 4.76 0.02
CA PRO A 149 -27.01 4.86 1.17
C PRO A 149 -27.33 3.49 1.77
N ASP A 150 -27.74 2.51 0.96
CA ASP A 150 -28.07 1.16 1.43
C ASP A 150 -26.88 0.48 2.12
N TYR A 151 -25.67 0.69 1.61
CA TYR A 151 -24.47 0.14 2.25
C TYR A 151 -24.17 0.82 3.57
N THR A 152 -24.32 2.15 3.64
CA THR A 152 -24.11 2.92 4.87
C THR A 152 -25.09 2.46 5.95
N GLU A 153 -26.38 2.30 5.60
CA GLU A 153 -27.40 1.78 6.52
C GLU A 153 -27.12 0.33 6.93
N ALA A 154 -26.79 -0.54 5.97
CA ALA A 154 -26.46 -1.92 6.24
C ALA A 154 -25.23 -2.05 7.16
N ARG A 155 -24.20 -1.22 6.96
CA ARG A 155 -23.01 -1.17 7.82
C ARG A 155 -23.38 -0.78 9.26
N CYS A 156 -24.19 0.27 9.44
CA CYS A 156 -24.64 0.72 10.76
C CYS A 156 -25.46 -0.35 11.52
N ARG A 157 -26.22 -1.17 10.79
CA ARG A 157 -27.09 -2.21 11.36
C ARG A 157 -26.52 -3.63 11.26
N SER A 158 -25.29 -3.78 10.75
CA SER A 158 -24.66 -5.09 10.47
C SER A 158 -25.53 -6.02 9.60
N LEU A 159 -26.22 -5.46 8.60
CA LEU A 159 -27.05 -6.23 7.67
C LEU A 159 -26.21 -6.85 6.55
N LEU A 160 -26.61 -8.05 6.13
CA LEU A 160 -26.00 -8.76 5.01
C LEU A 160 -26.63 -8.34 3.68
N ALA A 161 -25.84 -8.37 2.61
CA ALA A 161 -26.35 -8.18 1.25
C ALA A 161 -27.20 -9.38 0.84
N MET A 162 -28.41 -9.14 0.33
CA MET A 162 -29.40 -10.19 0.01
C MET A 162 -29.86 -10.18 -1.45
N GLN A 163 -29.69 -9.07 -2.17
CA GLN A 163 -30.15 -8.95 -3.55
C GLN A 163 -29.07 -9.45 -4.53
N THR A 164 -29.36 -10.44 -5.36
CA THR A 164 -28.43 -10.98 -6.37
C THR A 164 -28.58 -10.27 -7.72
N CYS A 165 -27.47 -10.05 -8.45
CA CYS A 165 -27.51 -9.71 -9.87
C CYS A 165 -27.32 -10.95 -10.75
N ASP A 166 -28.24 -11.19 -11.69
CA ASP A 166 -28.16 -12.35 -12.59
C ASP A 166 -27.00 -12.29 -13.58
N LEU A 167 -26.54 -11.07 -13.93
CA LEU A 167 -25.46 -10.87 -14.90
C LEU A 167 -24.07 -11.06 -14.28
N CYS A 168 -23.82 -10.40 -13.14
CA CYS A 168 -22.50 -10.36 -12.52
C CYS A 168 -22.36 -11.28 -11.29
N ARG A 169 -23.48 -11.80 -10.75
CA ARG A 169 -23.59 -12.67 -9.56
C ARG A 169 -23.05 -12.07 -8.25
N PHE A 170 -23.00 -10.74 -8.16
CA PHE A 170 -22.74 -10.05 -6.89
C PHE A 170 -24.02 -9.90 -6.06
N MET A 171 -23.84 -9.74 -4.75
CA MET A 171 -24.89 -9.46 -3.77
C MET A 171 -24.92 -7.96 -3.45
N PHE A 172 -26.11 -7.39 -3.26
CA PHE A 172 -26.33 -5.97 -3.00
C PHE A 172 -27.17 -5.76 -1.73
N TYR A 173 -26.93 -4.62 -1.08
CA TYR A 173 -27.56 -4.25 0.20
C TYR A 173 -28.97 -3.67 0.04
N GLY A 174 -29.36 -3.33 -1.19
CA GLY A 174 -30.67 -2.75 -1.50
C GLY A 174 -30.73 -2.22 -2.93
N THR A 175 -31.89 -1.67 -3.28
CA THR A 175 -32.20 -1.21 -4.64
C THR A 175 -31.30 -0.06 -5.09
N ALA A 176 -30.93 0.88 -4.22
CA ALA A 176 -30.04 1.97 -4.59
C ALA A 176 -28.61 1.47 -4.82
N CYS A 177 -28.15 0.49 -4.02
CA CYS A 177 -26.88 -0.19 -4.21
C CYS A 177 -26.83 -0.90 -5.57
N PHE A 178 -27.85 -1.70 -5.89
CA PHE A 178 -27.96 -2.37 -7.19
C PHE A 178 -28.07 -1.38 -8.35
N THR A 179 -28.88 -0.34 -8.24
CA THR A 179 -29.04 0.70 -9.28
C THR A 179 -27.72 1.39 -9.57
N ASN A 180 -26.98 1.78 -8.53
CA ASN A 180 -25.64 2.36 -8.67
C ASN A 180 -24.70 1.41 -9.43
N HIS A 181 -24.72 0.12 -9.12
CA HIS A 181 -23.88 -0.88 -9.76
C HIS A 181 -24.15 -1.05 -11.27
N VAL A 182 -25.42 -1.02 -11.69
CA VAL A 182 -25.78 -1.20 -13.10
C VAL A 182 -25.71 0.09 -13.91
N SER A 183 -25.85 1.25 -13.28
CA SER A 183 -25.96 2.55 -13.96
C SER A 183 -24.71 3.43 -13.87
N LYS A 184 -23.77 3.14 -12.97
CA LYS A 184 -22.56 3.96 -12.78
C LYS A 184 -21.29 3.21 -13.14
N THR A 185 -20.28 3.98 -13.54
CA THR A 185 -18.89 3.54 -13.66
C THR A 185 -18.25 3.41 -12.27
N GLN A 186 -17.06 2.81 -12.21
CA GLN A 186 -16.30 2.71 -10.95
C GLN A 186 -15.87 4.08 -10.39
N SER A 187 -15.75 5.10 -11.25
CA SER A 187 -15.48 6.50 -10.86
C SER A 187 -16.72 7.32 -10.49
N GLY A 188 -17.91 6.71 -10.54
CA GLY A 188 -19.18 7.32 -10.15
C GLY A 188 -19.88 8.17 -11.21
N LYS A 189 -19.41 8.12 -12.47
CA LYS A 189 -20.10 8.73 -13.62
C LYS A 189 -21.24 7.82 -14.09
N THR A 190 -22.24 8.39 -14.76
CA THR A 190 -23.28 7.59 -15.42
C THR A 190 -22.64 6.77 -16.55
N ALA A 191 -22.98 5.48 -16.61
CA ALA A 191 -22.54 4.58 -17.65
C ALA A 191 -23.24 4.89 -18.98
N ASP A 192 -22.50 4.79 -20.06
CA ASP A 192 -22.98 5.00 -21.42
C ASP A 192 -22.32 4.00 -22.38
N HIS A 193 -22.44 4.21 -23.70
CA HIS A 193 -21.84 3.33 -24.69
C HIS A 193 -20.29 3.34 -24.68
N GLN A 194 -19.66 4.41 -24.17
CA GLN A 194 -18.21 4.57 -24.09
C GLN A 194 -17.67 4.10 -22.72
N GLN A 195 -18.46 4.27 -21.66
CA GLN A 195 -18.07 4.03 -20.27
C GLN A 195 -18.93 2.93 -19.65
N LEU A 196 -18.32 1.77 -19.45
CA LEU A 196 -19.01 0.61 -18.89
C LEU A 196 -19.44 0.83 -17.44
N SER A 197 -20.63 0.35 -17.11
CA SER A 197 -21.06 0.26 -15.72
C SER A 197 -20.21 -0.71 -14.93
N VAL A 198 -20.25 -0.60 -13.60
CA VAL A 198 -19.57 -1.53 -12.70
C VAL A 198 -19.97 -2.97 -13.04
N CYS A 199 -21.27 -3.22 -13.25
CA CYS A 199 -21.82 -4.52 -13.65
C CYS A 199 -21.17 -5.12 -14.90
N MET A 200 -20.98 -4.32 -15.96
CA MET A 200 -20.35 -4.81 -17.18
C MET A 200 -18.82 -4.92 -17.04
N SER A 201 -18.22 -4.11 -16.17
CA SER A 201 -16.77 -4.12 -15.95
C SER A 201 -16.28 -5.28 -15.10
N ARG A 202 -17.11 -5.86 -14.21
CA ARG A 202 -16.72 -6.98 -13.34
C ARG A 202 -17.84 -8.01 -13.17
N ARG A 203 -17.49 -9.30 -13.24
CA ARG A 203 -18.43 -10.42 -13.03
C ARG A 203 -17.77 -11.64 -12.40
N LYS A 204 -18.54 -12.45 -11.67
CA LYS A 204 -18.09 -13.77 -11.21
C LYS A 204 -18.40 -14.84 -12.26
N CYS A 205 -17.42 -15.68 -12.56
CA CYS A 205 -17.61 -16.85 -13.41
C CYS A 205 -18.69 -17.78 -12.81
N GLY A 206 -19.56 -18.34 -13.64
CA GLY A 206 -20.65 -19.22 -13.18
C GLY A 206 -20.16 -20.54 -12.62
N ASN A 207 -19.04 -21.03 -13.13
CA ASN A 207 -18.53 -22.36 -12.79
C ASN A 207 -17.50 -22.27 -11.65
N CYS A 208 -16.43 -21.49 -11.82
CA CYS A 208 -15.34 -21.42 -10.84
C CYS A 208 -15.43 -20.23 -9.86
N ARG A 209 -16.46 -19.38 -9.98
CA ARG A 209 -16.66 -18.16 -9.15
C ARG A 209 -15.54 -17.12 -9.15
N LYS A 210 -14.48 -17.32 -9.95
CA LYS A 210 -13.39 -16.36 -10.15
C LYS A 210 -13.96 -15.00 -10.54
N LEU A 211 -13.46 -13.94 -9.90
CA LEU A 211 -13.75 -12.56 -10.29
C LEU A 211 -13.00 -12.23 -11.57
N LEU A 212 -13.74 -11.83 -12.61
CA LEU A 212 -13.23 -11.42 -13.90
C LEU A 212 -13.43 -9.91 -14.04
N VAL A 213 -12.33 -9.17 -14.19
CA VAL A 213 -12.33 -7.70 -14.28
C VAL A 213 -11.89 -7.26 -15.67
N GLY A 214 -12.67 -6.36 -16.28
CA GLY A 214 -12.48 -5.88 -17.64
C GLY A 214 -12.94 -6.88 -18.72
N ARG A 215 -13.12 -6.38 -19.95
CA ARG A 215 -13.59 -7.20 -21.07
C ARG A 215 -12.61 -8.33 -21.45
N LYS A 216 -11.30 -8.04 -21.42
CA LYS A 216 -10.26 -8.99 -21.80
C LYS A 216 -10.30 -10.25 -20.93
N GLN A 217 -10.24 -10.11 -19.61
CA GLN A 217 -10.33 -11.26 -18.71
C GLN A 217 -11.67 -12.00 -18.83
N GLN A 218 -12.78 -11.27 -19.03
CA GLN A 218 -14.09 -11.88 -19.21
C GLN A 218 -14.21 -12.71 -20.50
N GLN A 219 -13.49 -12.33 -21.56
CA GLN A 219 -13.49 -13.03 -22.86
C GLN A 219 -12.49 -14.19 -22.91
N GLU A 220 -11.30 -14.02 -22.33
CA GLU A 220 -10.21 -15.00 -22.38
C GLU A 220 -10.31 -16.08 -21.30
N HIS A 221 -11.14 -15.89 -20.28
CA HIS A 221 -11.22 -16.81 -19.15
C HIS A 221 -11.70 -18.21 -19.54
N ARG A 222 -10.91 -19.22 -19.15
CA ARG A 222 -11.28 -20.64 -19.18
C ARG A 222 -11.15 -21.22 -17.77
N CYS A 223 -12.17 -21.93 -17.30
CA CYS A 223 -12.11 -22.59 -15.99
C CYS A 223 -10.99 -23.64 -15.98
N GLY A 224 -10.34 -23.79 -14.83
CA GLY A 224 -9.20 -24.71 -14.69
C GLY A 224 -7.92 -24.27 -15.39
N HIS A 225 -7.82 -23.01 -15.86
CA HIS A 225 -6.60 -22.49 -16.49
C HIS A 225 -6.03 -21.28 -15.72
N VAL A 226 -4.69 -21.21 -15.65
CA VAL A 226 -3.93 -20.14 -14.99
C VAL A 226 -2.89 -19.57 -15.94
N THR A 227 -2.55 -18.29 -15.76
CA THR A 227 -1.45 -17.65 -16.49
C THR A 227 -0.14 -17.99 -15.80
N CYS A 228 0.79 -18.62 -16.51
CA CYS A 228 2.12 -18.89 -15.98
C CYS A 228 2.86 -17.55 -15.74
N PRO A 229 3.33 -17.26 -14.51
CA PRO A 229 4.01 -15.99 -14.22
C PRO A 229 5.36 -15.85 -14.94
N SER A 230 5.97 -16.96 -15.37
CA SER A 230 7.28 -16.94 -16.05
C SER A 230 7.17 -16.75 -17.56
N CYS A 231 6.25 -17.46 -18.21
CA CYS A 231 6.13 -17.42 -19.68
C CYS A 231 4.86 -16.70 -20.18
N HIS A 232 4.01 -16.23 -19.27
CA HIS A 232 2.72 -15.57 -19.56
C HIS A 232 1.72 -16.37 -20.41
N HIS A 233 1.99 -17.66 -20.66
CA HIS A 233 1.05 -18.54 -21.35
C HIS A 233 -0.10 -18.94 -20.44
N TYR A 234 -1.29 -19.07 -21.02
CA TYR A 234 -2.49 -19.52 -20.33
C TYR A 234 -2.58 -21.04 -20.43
N VAL A 235 -2.26 -21.73 -19.34
CA VAL A 235 -2.09 -23.20 -19.28
C VAL A 235 -3.15 -23.83 -18.36
N GLU A 236 -3.46 -25.10 -18.58
CA GLU A 236 -4.28 -25.88 -17.65
C GLU A 236 -3.58 -25.96 -16.29
N ALA A 237 -4.34 -25.71 -15.23
CA ALA A 237 -3.91 -25.96 -13.87
C ALA A 237 -3.88 -27.48 -13.68
N PHE A 238 -2.69 -28.07 -13.58
CA PHE A 238 -2.53 -29.50 -13.32
C PHE A 238 -3.21 -29.87 -11.99
N ASN A 239 -4.07 -30.89 -12.03
CA ASN A 239 -4.58 -31.58 -10.85
C ASN A 239 -3.47 -32.52 -10.31
N ASP A 240 -3.33 -32.55 -9.00
CA ASP A 240 -2.57 -33.52 -8.20
C ASP A 240 -1.04 -33.53 -8.32
N GLU A 241 -0.41 -32.64 -7.55
CA GLU A 241 0.50 -32.98 -6.44
C GLU A 241 0.83 -31.66 -5.74
N LYS A 242 0.79 -31.62 -4.40
CA LYS A 242 1.25 -30.44 -3.65
C LYS A 242 2.68 -30.13 -4.13
N PRO A 243 2.98 -28.96 -4.70
CA PRO A 243 4.37 -28.61 -4.94
C PRO A 243 5.06 -28.68 -3.57
N PRO A 244 6.21 -29.37 -3.44
CA PRO A 244 6.84 -29.54 -2.14
C PRO A 244 7.09 -28.15 -1.54
N LEU A 245 6.65 -27.95 -0.30
CA LEU A 245 6.97 -26.74 0.44
C LEU A 245 8.44 -26.83 0.83
N HIS A 246 9.30 -26.22 0.02
CA HIS A 246 10.72 -26.16 0.33
C HIS A 246 10.94 -25.01 1.31
N VAL A 247 11.45 -25.35 2.50
CA VAL A 247 11.84 -24.41 3.53
C VAL A 247 13.36 -24.37 3.57
N PHE A 248 13.92 -23.21 3.25
CA PHE A 248 15.35 -22.96 3.30
C PHE A 248 15.64 -21.91 4.38
N PHE A 249 16.66 -22.17 5.19
CA PHE A 249 17.20 -21.23 6.16
C PHE A 249 18.71 -21.40 6.22
N ASP A 250 19.38 -20.29 6.47
CA ASP A 250 20.83 -20.19 6.46
C ASP A 250 21.27 -19.22 7.57
N VAL A 251 22.42 -19.44 8.20
CA VAL A 251 22.95 -18.67 9.34
C VAL A 251 24.42 -18.34 9.06
N GLU A 252 24.75 -17.06 8.84
CA GLU A 252 26.12 -16.64 8.47
C GLU A 252 26.49 -15.23 8.97
N VAL A 253 27.80 -14.97 8.93
CA VAL A 253 28.58 -13.95 9.62
C VAL A 253 29.49 -13.24 8.59
N MET A 254 29.65 -11.91 8.63
CA MET A 254 30.51 -11.20 7.65
C MET A 254 32.01 -11.27 8.01
N GLN A 255 32.88 -11.30 6.97
CA GLN A 255 34.34 -11.53 7.10
C GLN A 255 35.23 -10.47 6.44
N ASP A 256 34.65 -9.44 5.83
CA ASP A 256 35.31 -8.48 4.93
C ASP A 256 36.22 -7.45 5.61
N THR A 257 36.08 -7.20 6.91
CA THR A 257 37.03 -6.33 7.63
C THR A 257 37.86 -7.07 8.71
N GLY A 258 37.63 -8.37 8.98
CA GLY A 258 38.40 -9.19 9.96
C GLY A 258 37.92 -9.52 11.41
N ARG A 259 36.73 -9.13 11.91
CA ARG A 259 36.12 -9.56 13.20
C ARG A 259 34.83 -10.22 12.76
N HIS A 260 34.38 -11.18 13.52
CA HIS A 260 33.16 -11.90 13.21
C HIS A 260 31.98 -11.14 13.84
N VAL A 261 31.16 -10.48 13.03
CA VAL A 261 29.86 -9.94 13.47
C VAL A 261 28.75 -10.82 12.89
N PRO A 262 27.95 -11.53 13.71
CA PRO A 262 26.80 -12.29 13.22
C PRO A 262 25.79 -11.34 12.58
N ASN A 263 25.33 -11.67 11.38
CA ASN A 263 24.67 -10.68 10.52
C ASN A 263 23.17 -10.48 10.79
N LEU A 264 22.60 -11.15 11.80
CA LEU A 264 21.20 -10.94 12.15
C LEU A 264 20.95 -11.01 13.67
N PHE A 265 21.31 -9.94 14.36
CA PHE A 265 20.42 -9.41 15.39
C PHE A 265 19.90 -8.08 14.87
N ASN A 266 18.60 -8.02 14.62
CA ASN A 266 17.96 -6.81 14.11
C ASN A 266 17.95 -5.74 15.21
N THR A 267 19.01 -4.95 15.33
CA THR A 267 18.97 -3.63 15.97
C THR A 267 19.92 -2.68 15.25
N LEU A 268 19.31 -1.71 14.54
CA LEU A 268 19.74 -0.33 14.34
C LEU A 268 21.25 -0.03 14.34
N SER A 269 21.74 0.32 13.15
CA SER A 269 22.90 1.16 12.83
C SER A 269 24.23 0.93 13.56
N ASN A 270 25.26 0.81 12.72
CA ASN A 270 26.66 0.58 13.05
C ASN A 270 27.37 1.82 13.66
N GLN A 271 26.72 2.52 14.60
CA GLN A 271 27.34 3.52 15.48
C GLN A 271 27.20 3.18 16.98
N SER A 272 26.54 2.07 17.34
CA SER A 272 26.13 1.82 18.74
C SER A 272 26.91 0.74 19.52
N TYR A 273 27.67 -0.17 18.88
CA TYR A 273 28.15 -1.41 19.57
C TYR A 273 29.64 -1.80 19.47
N GLY A 274 30.55 -0.99 18.90
CA GLY A 274 31.99 -1.14 19.16
C GLY A 274 32.67 -2.44 18.72
N ILE A 275 32.22 -3.06 17.62
CA ILE A 275 32.85 -4.24 17.00
C ILE A 275 33.65 -3.79 15.76
N GLY A 276 34.92 -4.17 15.66
CA GLY A 276 35.92 -3.72 14.68
C GLY A 276 37.02 -4.77 14.43
N LEU A 277 37.34 -4.97 13.17
CA LEU A 277 37.69 -6.24 12.60
C LEU A 277 39.24 -6.43 12.37
N ASP A 278 39.81 -7.64 12.56
CA ASP A 278 41.26 -8.04 12.48
C ASP A 278 41.69 -8.61 11.10
N PRO A 279 42.42 -7.85 10.26
CA PRO A 279 42.72 -8.19 8.88
C PRO A 279 43.60 -9.43 8.65
N GLU A 280 44.40 -9.84 9.64
CA GLU A 280 45.41 -10.91 9.45
C GLU A 280 44.80 -12.33 9.49
N LYS A 281 43.53 -12.47 9.86
CA LYS A 281 42.81 -13.75 9.93
C LYS A 281 41.76 -13.92 8.83
N ILE A 282 41.76 -13.01 7.85
CA ILE A 282 40.85 -13.07 6.70
C ILE A 282 41.47 -13.95 5.62
N GLU A 283 40.93 -15.15 5.43
CA GLU A 283 41.42 -16.14 4.48
C GLU A 283 40.35 -16.50 3.44
N LYS A 284 40.77 -16.78 2.20
CA LYS A 284 39.85 -17.12 1.11
C LYS A 284 39.34 -18.56 1.29
N ASN A 285 38.11 -18.71 1.78
CA ASN A 285 37.48 -20.02 1.99
C ASN A 285 36.41 -20.31 0.91
N PRO A 286 36.67 -21.24 -0.04
CA PRO A 286 35.73 -21.56 -1.10
C PRO A 286 34.36 -22.04 -0.60
N GLY A 287 34.33 -22.77 0.53
CA GLY A 287 33.08 -23.30 1.10
C GLY A 287 32.19 -22.20 1.69
N LEU A 288 32.77 -21.25 2.42
CA LEU A 288 32.03 -20.11 3.00
C LEU A 288 31.57 -19.12 1.92
N ARG A 289 32.34 -18.98 0.84
CA ARG A 289 31.90 -18.23 -0.34
C ARG A 289 30.64 -18.83 -0.97
N THR A 290 30.59 -20.16 -1.11
CA THR A 290 29.41 -20.86 -1.63
C THR A 290 28.18 -20.66 -0.72
N LEU A 291 28.37 -20.62 0.60
CA LEU A 291 27.30 -20.34 1.56
C LEU A 291 26.79 -18.89 1.46
N ALA A 292 27.69 -17.90 1.35
CA ALA A 292 27.32 -16.51 1.13
C ALA A 292 26.55 -16.28 -0.19
N GLU A 293 26.99 -16.90 -1.29
CA GLU A 293 26.27 -16.87 -2.57
C GLU A 293 24.87 -17.50 -2.44
N MET A 294 24.71 -18.56 -1.64
CA MET A 294 23.43 -19.21 -1.36
C MET A 294 22.48 -18.34 -0.51
N MET A 295 23.02 -17.58 0.45
CA MET A 295 22.27 -16.62 1.25
C MET A 295 21.72 -15.45 0.45
N LEU A 296 22.53 -14.88 -0.44
CA LEU A 296 22.15 -13.72 -1.24
C LEU A 296 21.02 -14.11 -2.22
N ASN A 297 21.07 -15.33 -2.75
CA ASN A 297 19.97 -15.94 -3.50
C ASN A 297 18.70 -16.13 -2.64
N SER A 298 18.85 -16.48 -1.36
CA SER A 298 17.73 -16.65 -0.44
C SER A 298 17.10 -15.32 0.00
N MET A 299 17.92 -14.29 0.25
CA MET A 299 17.46 -12.94 0.59
C MET A 299 16.83 -12.24 -0.61
N TRP A 300 17.37 -12.44 -1.81
CA TRP A 300 16.70 -12.05 -3.04
C TRP A 300 15.29 -12.65 -3.10
N GLY A 301 15.16 -13.96 -2.86
CA GLY A 301 13.87 -14.63 -2.81
C GLY A 301 12.93 -14.12 -1.71
N LYS A 302 13.49 -13.72 -0.57
CA LYS A 302 12.72 -13.22 0.58
C LYS A 302 12.26 -11.77 0.38
N PHE A 303 13.13 -10.86 -0.03
CA PHE A 303 12.78 -9.46 -0.25
C PHE A 303 12.05 -9.23 -1.56
N GLY A 304 12.30 -10.08 -2.57
CA GLY A 304 11.53 -10.13 -3.81
C GLY A 304 10.24 -10.93 -3.67
N GLN A 305 9.90 -11.39 -2.46
CA GLN A 305 8.71 -12.18 -2.23
C GLN A 305 7.46 -11.34 -2.50
N LEU A 306 6.61 -11.82 -3.40
CA LEU A 306 5.26 -11.28 -3.57
C LEU A 306 4.51 -11.30 -2.24
N THR A 307 4.01 -10.15 -1.80
CA THR A 307 3.28 -10.00 -0.54
C THR A 307 1.92 -10.71 -0.59
N ASN A 308 1.31 -10.78 -1.77
CA ASN A 308 0.03 -11.44 -2.02
C ASN A 308 0.19 -12.86 -2.59
N LYS A 309 0.77 -13.76 -1.79
CA LYS A 309 0.87 -15.18 -2.14
C LYS A 309 -0.50 -15.85 -2.19
N THR A 310 -0.64 -16.82 -3.09
CA THR A 310 -1.79 -17.74 -3.11
C THR A 310 -1.85 -18.49 -1.78
N GLN A 311 -2.94 -18.32 -1.06
CA GLN A 311 -3.28 -19.03 0.15
C GLN A 311 -4.27 -20.16 -0.17
N VAL A 312 -4.26 -21.20 0.66
CA VAL A 312 -5.14 -22.36 0.54
C VAL A 312 -6.00 -22.45 1.80
N ARG A 313 -7.30 -22.65 1.64
CA ARG A 313 -8.24 -22.81 2.76
C ARG A 313 -9.27 -23.89 2.44
N GLU A 314 -9.42 -24.82 3.38
CA GLU A 314 -10.41 -25.89 3.32
C GLU A 314 -11.71 -25.46 4.00
N PHE A 315 -12.83 -25.94 3.46
CA PHE A 315 -14.18 -25.73 4.01
C PHE A 315 -14.92 -27.06 4.10
N ASP A 316 -15.51 -27.30 5.26
CA ASP A 316 -16.44 -28.39 5.58
C ASP A 316 -17.90 -27.89 5.70
N ASP A 317 -18.09 -26.60 5.97
CA ASP A 317 -19.39 -25.94 6.09
C ASP A 317 -19.75 -25.15 4.80
N PRO A 318 -20.83 -25.53 4.09
CA PRO A 318 -21.32 -24.83 2.91
C PRO A 318 -21.62 -23.34 3.12
N LYS A 319 -22.05 -22.94 4.33
CA LYS A 319 -22.34 -21.54 4.64
C LYS A 319 -21.06 -20.72 4.72
N LYS A 320 -20.04 -21.22 5.43
CA LYS A 320 -18.72 -20.57 5.50
C LYS A 320 -18.07 -20.48 4.12
N PHE A 321 -18.15 -21.54 3.33
CA PHE A 321 -17.67 -21.55 1.94
C PHE A 321 -18.39 -20.50 1.08
N SER A 322 -19.71 -20.40 1.19
CA SER A 322 -20.51 -19.42 0.45
C SER A 322 -20.13 -17.99 0.84
N THR A 323 -20.11 -17.66 2.14
CA THR A 323 -19.69 -16.34 2.64
C THR A 323 -18.28 -15.99 2.17
N PHE A 324 -17.36 -16.96 2.21
CA PHE A 324 -15.98 -16.79 1.74
C PHE A 324 -15.91 -16.49 0.23
N CYS A 325 -16.68 -17.21 -0.59
CA CYS A 325 -16.76 -16.99 -2.04
C CYS A 325 -17.49 -15.70 -2.42
N ILE A 326 -18.34 -15.18 -1.54
CA ILE A 326 -19.07 -13.93 -1.78
C ILE A 326 -18.16 -12.73 -1.56
N SER A 327 -17.15 -12.84 -0.67
CA SER A 327 -16.16 -11.80 -0.42
C SER A 327 -15.55 -11.26 -1.71
N ASP A 328 -15.44 -9.94 -1.80
CA ASP A 328 -14.89 -9.22 -2.94
C ASP A 328 -13.44 -8.77 -2.72
N THR A 329 -12.95 -8.86 -1.49
CA THR A 329 -11.54 -8.64 -1.10
C THR A 329 -10.62 -9.79 -1.51
N LEU A 330 -11.20 -10.94 -1.82
CA LEU A 330 -10.48 -12.16 -2.17
C LEU A 330 -10.59 -12.39 -3.67
N GLN A 331 -9.47 -12.73 -4.29
CA GLN A 331 -9.41 -13.24 -5.65
C GLN A 331 -9.26 -14.76 -5.59
N ILE A 332 -10.37 -15.48 -5.72
CA ILE A 332 -10.35 -16.94 -5.82
C ILE A 332 -9.67 -17.35 -7.12
N LYS A 333 -8.59 -18.13 -6.98
CA LYS A 333 -7.80 -18.69 -8.08
C LYS A 333 -8.33 -20.06 -8.50
N TYR A 334 -8.68 -20.89 -7.52
CA TYR A 334 -9.11 -22.27 -7.73
C TYR A 334 -10.06 -22.75 -6.62
N VAL A 335 -10.95 -23.67 -6.97
CA VAL A 335 -11.83 -24.40 -6.03
C VAL A 335 -11.80 -25.87 -6.44
N GLY A 336 -11.36 -26.74 -5.55
CA GLY A 336 -11.28 -28.18 -5.75
C GLY A 336 -12.10 -28.94 -4.71
N ILE A 337 -12.69 -30.07 -5.12
CA ILE A 337 -13.36 -30.99 -4.20
C ILE A 337 -12.29 -31.98 -3.70
N GLN A 338 -12.04 -31.98 -2.40
CA GLN A 338 -11.01 -32.82 -1.77
C GLN A 338 -11.60 -34.15 -1.28
N SER A 339 -12.85 -34.13 -0.82
CA SER A 339 -13.67 -35.29 -0.44
C SER A 339 -15.16 -34.96 -0.64
N ASP A 340 -16.04 -35.94 -0.42
CA ASP A 340 -17.50 -35.76 -0.55
C ASP A 340 -18.07 -34.61 0.32
N ASP A 341 -17.36 -34.22 1.39
CA ASP A 341 -17.75 -33.22 2.37
C ASP A 341 -16.77 -32.04 2.52
N ARG A 342 -15.68 -31.97 1.73
CA ARG A 342 -14.65 -30.93 1.87
C ARG A 342 -14.26 -30.29 0.54
N VAL A 343 -14.18 -28.97 0.56
CA VAL A 343 -13.79 -28.14 -0.59
C VAL A 343 -12.55 -27.33 -0.24
N GLU A 344 -11.51 -27.45 -1.06
CA GLU A 344 -10.32 -26.62 -1.01
C GLU A 344 -10.51 -25.38 -1.88
N VAL A 345 -10.17 -24.19 -1.36
CA VAL A 345 -10.16 -22.93 -2.12
C VAL A 345 -8.76 -22.32 -2.08
N GLN A 346 -8.21 -22.05 -3.25
CA GLN A 346 -6.97 -21.29 -3.39
C GLN A 346 -7.32 -19.85 -3.76
N TYR A 347 -6.76 -18.87 -3.04
CA TYR A 347 -7.12 -17.46 -3.20
C TYR A 347 -5.92 -16.54 -2.93
N THR A 348 -5.94 -15.36 -3.52
CA THR A 348 -5.09 -14.21 -3.13
C THR A 348 -5.99 -13.08 -2.63
N LEU A 349 -5.44 -12.04 -2.03
CA LEU A 349 -6.13 -10.75 -1.90
C LEU A 349 -6.28 -10.12 -3.30
N GLN A 350 -7.22 -9.20 -3.48
CA GLN A 350 -7.14 -8.29 -4.62
C GLN A 350 -5.90 -7.41 -4.48
N GLU A 351 -5.28 -6.97 -5.58
CA GLU A 351 -4.09 -6.09 -5.55
C GLU A 351 -4.34 -4.81 -4.73
N GLU A 352 -5.57 -4.30 -4.76
CA GLU A 352 -5.99 -3.11 -4.03
C GLU A 352 -6.08 -3.34 -2.50
N ASP A 353 -6.32 -4.58 -2.08
CA ASP A 353 -6.44 -5.01 -0.68
C ASP A 353 -5.11 -5.60 -0.15
N GLU A 354 -4.04 -5.57 -0.94
CA GLU A 354 -2.72 -6.05 -0.55
C GLU A 354 -2.07 -5.11 0.49
N SER A 355 -1.57 -5.70 1.58
CA SER A 355 -0.74 -5.00 2.55
C SER A 355 0.67 -4.83 1.97
N ILE A 356 1.06 -3.59 1.68
CA ILE A 356 2.44 -3.26 1.30
C ILE A 356 3.33 -3.51 2.51
N SER A 357 4.26 -4.45 2.40
CA SER A 357 5.31 -4.61 3.39
C SER A 357 6.48 -3.70 3.00
N PRO A 358 6.89 -2.74 3.84
CA PRO A 358 8.01 -1.85 3.51
C PRO A 358 9.33 -2.61 3.34
N ASN A 359 9.39 -3.85 3.84
CA ASN A 359 10.57 -4.70 3.81
C ASN A 359 10.56 -5.71 2.66
N LEU A 360 9.47 -5.83 1.89
CA LEU A 360 9.34 -6.81 0.80
C LEU A 360 9.05 -6.05 -0.50
N ASN A 361 10.12 -5.77 -1.24
CA ASN A 361 10.09 -5.05 -2.50
C ASN A 361 11.25 -5.53 -3.39
N ILE A 362 10.98 -5.69 -4.69
CA ILE A 362 12.00 -6.02 -5.70
C ILE A 362 13.20 -5.07 -5.68
N PHE A 363 13.02 -3.80 -5.34
CA PHE A 363 14.14 -2.85 -5.20
C PHE A 363 15.04 -3.20 -4.00
N VAL A 364 14.47 -3.66 -2.89
CA VAL A 364 15.23 -4.18 -1.73
C VAL A 364 15.92 -5.50 -2.09
N ALA A 365 15.26 -6.35 -2.88
CA ALA A 365 15.87 -7.55 -3.44
C ALA A 365 17.08 -7.21 -4.33
N CYS A 366 16.98 -6.21 -5.20
CA CYS A 366 18.08 -5.69 -6.03
C CYS A 366 19.32 -5.29 -5.24
N PHE A 367 19.17 -4.74 -4.04
CA PHE A 367 20.33 -4.44 -3.20
C PHE A 367 21.06 -5.70 -2.74
N THR A 368 20.37 -6.82 -2.54
CA THR A 368 21.01 -8.08 -2.12
C THR A 368 21.90 -8.69 -3.20
N THR A 369 21.55 -8.57 -4.48
CA THR A 369 22.43 -9.02 -5.57
C THR A 369 23.51 -8.00 -5.92
N CYS A 370 23.22 -6.69 -5.82
CA CYS A 370 24.24 -5.66 -6.09
C CYS A 370 25.39 -5.68 -5.08
N TRP A 371 25.12 -5.97 -3.79
CA TRP A 371 26.14 -6.06 -2.75
C TRP A 371 26.79 -7.46 -2.64
N ALA A 372 26.24 -8.47 -3.31
CA ALA A 372 26.86 -9.79 -3.46
C ALA A 372 28.08 -9.79 -4.40
N HIS A 373 28.15 -8.79 -5.28
CA HIS A 373 29.12 -8.72 -6.38
C HIS A 373 30.14 -7.57 -6.25
N LEU A 374 30.01 -6.75 -5.21
CA LEU A 374 31.03 -5.79 -4.76
C LEU A 374 31.93 -6.47 -3.73
#